data_AF-A0A1W1W3B5-F1
#
_entry.id   AF-A0A1W1W3B5-F1
#
_cell.length_a   1.000
_cell.length_b   1.000
_cell.length_c   1.000
_cell.angle_alpha   90.00
_cell.angle_beta   90.00
_cell.angle_gamma   90.00
#
_symmetry.space_group_name_H-M   'P 1'
#
loop_
_entity.id
_entity.type
_entity.pdbx_description
1 polymer ?
#
loop_
_entity_poly.entity_id
_entity_poly.type
_entity_poly.pdbx_seq_one_letter_code
_entity_poly.pdbx_strand_id
1 'polypeptide(L)' 'MPDAALLAAKVGYAGARFYADASLTNQISTSGIDIGGPGFAPARFPETRVNTTNLSVSV' A
#
# COMPACT_ATOMS: atom_id res chain seq x y z
N MET A 1 -1.74 10.56 -14.94
CA MET A 1 -0.51 10.80 -14.16
C MET A 1 -0.34 9.56 -13.28
N PRO A 2 0.87 9.06 -12.94
CA PRO A 2 0.93 7.95 -12.00
C PRO A 2 0.67 8.54 -10.62
N ASP A 3 -0.59 8.53 -10.21
CA ASP A 3 -1.09 9.17 -8.99
C ASP A 3 -0.76 8.36 -7.72
N ALA A 4 0.21 7.45 -7.83
CA ALA A 4 0.68 6.58 -6.75
C ALA A 4 2.18 6.26 -6.85
N ALA A 5 2.85 6.23 -5.69
CA ALA A 5 4.17 5.67 -5.51
C ALA A 5 4.09 4.32 -4.79
N LEU A 6 4.91 3.38 -5.23
CA LEU A 6 4.92 1.99 -4.76
C LEU A 6 6.27 1.66 -4.12
N LEU A 7 6.23 1.01 -2.96
CA LEU A 7 7.38 0.43 -2.29
C LEU A 7 7.08 -1.03 -1.96
N ALA A 8 7.93 -1.95 -2.42
CA ALA A 8 7.80 -3.37 -2.14
C ALA A 8 9.14 -3.92 -1.65
N ALA A 9 9.10 -4.69 -0.57
CA ALA A 9 10.25 -5.35 0.01
C ALA A 9 9.88 -6.79 0.41
N LYS A 10 10.80 -7.73 0.21
CA LYS A 10 10.63 -9.13 0.60
C LYS A 10 11.94 -9.65 1.17
N VAL A 11 11.86 -10.39 2.26
CA VAL A 11 13.00 -11.10 2.86
C VAL A 11 12.59 -12.54 3.11
N GLY A 12 13.48 -13.48 2.76
CA GLY A 12 13.22 -14.91 2.91
C GLY A 12 14.45 -15.67 3.38
N TYR A 13 14.19 -16.82 3.99
CA TYR A 13 15.19 -17.78 4.45
C TYR A 13 14.87 -19.17 3.90
N ALA A 14 15.84 -19.79 3.23
CA ALA A 14 15.73 -21.15 2.72
C ALA A 14 16.58 -22.11 3.55
N GLY A 15 15.95 -23.11 4.16
CA GLY A 15 16.61 -24.24 4.80
C GLY A 15 16.49 -25.52 3.97
N ALA A 16 17.13 -26.60 4.41
CA ALA A 16 17.11 -27.88 3.68
C ALA A 16 15.72 -28.53 3.55
N ARG A 17 14.73 -28.10 4.35
CA ARG A 17 13.39 -28.71 4.43
C ARG A 17 12.23 -27.72 4.40
N PHE A 18 12.51 -26.43 4.46
CA PHE A 18 11.47 -25.41 4.52
C PHE A 18 12.00 -24.10 3.96
N TYR A 19 11.08 -23.24 3.58
CA TYR A 19 11.37 -21.90 3.12
C TYR A 19 10.37 -20.95 3.77
N ALA A 20 10.85 -19.95 4.48
CA ALA A 20 9.98 -18.95 5.09
C ALA A 20 10.27 -17.58 4.50
N ASP A 21 9.23 -16.75 4.36
CA ASP A 21 9.39 -15.37 3.92
C ASP A 21 8.41 -14.41 4.58
N ALA A 22 8.82 -13.15 4.57
CA ALA A 22 8.00 -12.01 4.92
C ALA A 22 8.07 -10.99 3.78
N SER A 23 6.94 -10.37 3.47
CA SER A 23 6.85 -9.30 2.48
C SER A 23 6.05 -8.10 2.99
N LEU A 24 6.48 -6.91 2.58
CA LEU A 24 5.88 -5.63 2.87
C LEU A 24 5.66 -4.90 1.54
N THR A 25 4.41 -4.51 1.29
CA THR A 25 4.05 -3.67 0.14
C THR A 25 3.34 -2.42 0.63
N ASN A 26 3.79 -1.26 0.17
CA ASN A 26 3.20 0.04 0.46
C ASN A 26 2.84 0.72 -0.85
N GLN A 27 1.61 1.22 -0.92
CA GLN A 27 1.15 2.13 -1.96
C GLN A 27 0.75 3.44 -1.28
N ILE A 28 1.30 4.54 -1.75
CA ILE A 28 0.92 5.89 -1.32
C ILE A 28 0.38 6.65 -2.53
N SER A 29 -0.77 7.30 -2.38
CA SER A 29 -1.27 8.20 -3.42
C SER A 29 -0.51 9.54 -3.36
N THR A 30 -0.08 10.06 -4.51
CA THR A 30 0.70 11.30 -4.62
C THR A 30 -0.19 12.53 -4.87
N SER A 31 -1.45 12.31 -5.23
CA SER A 31 -2.50 13.32 -5.44
C SER A 31 -3.83 12.90 -4.79
N GLY A 32 -4.84 13.76 -4.90
CA GLY A 32 -6.18 13.52 -4.38
C GLY A 32 -6.48 14.14 -3.01
N ILE A 33 -7.74 14.05 -2.61
CA ILE A 33 -8.29 14.56 -1.34
C ILE A 33 -8.46 13.40 -0.37
N ASP A 34 -8.17 13.66 0.91
CA ASP A 34 -8.45 12.71 1.98
C ASP A 34 -9.96 12.60 2.23
N ILE A 35 -10.53 11.41 2.07
CA ILE A 35 -11.97 11.16 2.26
C ILE A 35 -12.42 11.32 3.72
N GLY A 36 -11.50 11.19 4.68
CA GLY A 36 -11.77 11.44 6.10
C GLY A 36 -11.48 12.87 6.55
N GLY A 37 -10.96 13.72 5.66
CA GLY A 37 -10.52 15.07 5.98
C GLY A 37 -11.62 16.13 5.87
N PRO A 38 -11.41 17.32 6.47
CA PRO A 38 -12.38 18.42 6.47
C PRO A 38 -12.67 19.01 5.06
N GLY A 39 -11.95 18.58 4.01
CA GLY A 39 -12.12 19.03 2.63
C GLY A 39 -12.98 18.10 1.74
N PHE A 40 -13.49 16.98 2.26
CA PHE A 40 -14.32 16.06 1.48
C PHE A 40 -15.76 16.58 1.38
N ALA A 41 -16.12 17.19 0.24
CA ALA A 41 -17.47 17.67 -0.05
C ALA A 41 -18.23 16.68 -0.95
N PRO A 42 -19.34 16.06 -0.50
CA PRO A 42 -20.03 15.01 -1.24
C PRO A 42 -20.66 15.43 -2.59
N ALA A 43 -20.68 16.72 -2.92
CA ALA A 43 -21.27 17.24 -4.16
C ALA A 43 -20.35 17.15 -5.39
N ARG A 44 -19.08 16.76 -5.23
CA ARG A 44 -18.13 16.50 -6.31
C ARG A 44 -17.30 15.31 -5.88
N PHE A 45 -17.38 14.16 -6.55
CA PHE A 45 -16.51 13.02 -6.27
C PHE A 45 -15.07 13.39 -6.67
N PRO A 46 -14.22 13.86 -5.73
CA PRO A 46 -12.87 14.24 -6.06
C PRO A 46 -12.05 12.97 -6.24
N GLU A 47 -10.89 13.06 -6.89
CA GLU A 47 -9.89 12.00 -6.80
C GLU A 47 -9.55 11.77 -5.32
N THR A 48 -9.77 10.56 -4.83
CA THR A 48 -9.58 10.22 -3.41
C THR A 48 -8.17 9.70 -3.19
N ARG A 49 -7.46 10.28 -2.22
CA ARG A 49 -6.14 9.81 -1.79
C ARG A 49 -6.30 8.51 -0.99
N VAL A 50 -5.72 7.41 -1.46
CA VAL A 50 -5.74 6.11 -0.77
C VAL A 50 -4.31 5.61 -0.54
N ASN A 51 -4.01 5.26 0.71
CA ASN A 51 -2.74 4.66 1.10
C ASN A 51 -3.01 3.25 1.62
N THR A 52 -2.16 2.29 1.25
CA THR A 52 -2.33 0.89 1.65
C THR A 52 -0.98 0.30 2.02
N THR A 53 -0.95 -0.36 3.18
CA THR A 53 0.17 -1.17 3.64
C THR A 53 -0.31 -2.60 3.75
N ASN A 54 0.39 -3.51 3.08
CA ASN A 54 0.13 -4.94 3.15
C ASN A 54 1.38 -5.62 3.72
N LEU A 55 1.16 -6.48 4.72
CA LEU A 55 2.17 -7.32 5.34
C LEU A 55 1.74 -8.77 5.16
N SER A 56 2.66 -9.62 4.69
CA SER A 56 2.41 -11.04 4.50
C SER A 56 3.59 -11.87 5.01
N VAL A 57 3.29 -13.06 5.52
CA VAL A 57 4.25 -14.06 6.00
C VAL A 57 3.85 -15.42 5.43
N SER A 58 4.81 -16.18 4.91
CA SER A 58 4.63 -17.53 4.36
C SER A 58 5.72 -18.48 4.87
N VAL A 59 5.41 -19.78 4.95
CA VAL A 59 6.30 -20.90 5.34
C VAL A 59 6.08 -22.09 4.42
#